data_AF-A0A1I0X6N6-F1
#
_entry.id   AF-A0A1I0X6N6-F1
#
_cell.length_a   1.000
_cell.length_b   1.000
_cell.length_c   1.000
_cell.angle_alpha   90.00
_cell.angle_beta   90.00
_cell.angle_gamma   90.00
#
_symmetry.space_group_name_H-M   'P 1'
#
loop_
_entity.id
_entity.type
_entity.pdbx_description
1 polymer ?
#
loop_
_entity_poly.entity_id
_entity_poly.type
_entity_poly.pdbx_seq_one_letter_code
_entity_poly.pdbx_strand_id
1 'polypeptide(L)'
;MTTWIFQCNPDHYDIDGLLASETRDILFAANQQASLMRPDDTVYIWRSQGKQKTVAGIVAKGHLLDTASIRPDSEPGKLFWVDETLANSNEPRVRLRIDDVANKREVIHRAWMITDPILSDLTILKMANMSNYVVEGVHLDRIGDLWERTGVSWSRAESIAALRAYHQTYGGSLSQKPGSPVADTASLIGRAVKGVYNKVLNFRHIDPRDVREGFSGAGAVDRKVWDEFYEPLTKEIDAEALEREFLRLWRSSTAKLSNAPTSSDQPSTYRPGPPPQGGDYFVTHTAHEHWFVYILELNNKKALKVGMSHEPKNRLRHYNHTIMPELTGLKWTLAFTHRFDDADHALSVEQVVLQSFAKHQLPSNGEILMGVDAISVQLAIINALN
;
A
#
# COMPACT_ATOMS: atom_id res chain seq x y z
N MET A 1 10.46 9.49 23.35
CA MET A 1 11.02 8.35 22.61
C MET A 1 10.54 8.48 21.18
N THR A 2 11.45 8.83 20.28
CA THR A 2 11.17 8.99 18.85
C THR A 2 11.30 7.62 18.18
N THR A 3 10.61 7.42 17.06
CA THR A 3 10.77 6.19 16.25
C THR A 3 11.33 6.53 14.88
N TRP A 4 12.26 5.71 14.43
CA TRP A 4 12.99 5.90 13.19
C TRP A 4 12.88 4.67 12.30
N ILE A 5 12.87 4.88 10.99
CA ILE A 5 13.16 3.85 10.00
C ILE A 5 14.54 4.13 9.41
N PHE A 6 15.45 3.18 9.50
CA PHE A 6 16.76 3.24 8.85
C PHE A 6 16.76 2.40 7.58
N GLN A 7 17.03 3.04 6.45
CA GLN A 7 17.07 2.39 5.15
C GLN A 7 18.46 1.78 4.91
N CYS A 8 18.49 0.51 4.55
CA CYS A 8 19.68 -0.24 4.19
C CYS A 8 19.56 -0.80 2.78
N ASN A 9 20.51 -0.46 1.90
CA ASN A 9 20.56 -1.00 0.55
C ASN A 9 21.50 -2.22 0.50
N PRO A 10 20.99 -3.43 0.19
CA PRO A 10 21.82 -4.64 0.10
C PRO A 10 22.92 -4.56 -0.97
N ASP A 11 22.86 -3.61 -1.90
CA ASP A 11 23.93 -3.39 -2.88
C ASP A 11 25.19 -2.73 -2.29
N HIS A 12 25.08 -2.10 -1.12
CA HIS A 12 26.18 -1.40 -0.46
C HIS A 12 26.55 -2.03 0.89
N TYR A 13 25.58 -2.68 1.54
CA TYR A 13 25.74 -3.23 2.87
C TYR A 13 24.98 -4.56 2.96
N ASP A 14 25.67 -5.66 3.27
CA ASP A 14 25.11 -7.01 3.40
C ASP A 14 24.26 -7.13 4.67
N ILE A 15 23.07 -6.53 4.61
CA ILE A 15 22.08 -6.56 5.69
C ILE A 15 21.58 -7.97 5.98
N ASP A 16 21.49 -8.82 4.96
CA ASP A 16 21.01 -10.20 5.14
C ASP A 16 22.06 -11.04 5.88
N GLY A 17 23.34 -10.90 5.52
CA GLY A 17 24.47 -11.49 6.25
C GLY A 17 24.57 -10.98 7.68
N LEU A 18 24.40 -9.67 7.90
CA LEU A 18 24.36 -9.07 9.23
C LEU A 18 23.25 -9.69 10.10
N LEU A 19 22.02 -9.73 9.59
CA LEU A 19 20.87 -10.24 10.34
C LEU A 19 20.96 -11.74 10.62
N ALA A 20 21.66 -12.50 9.78
CA ALA A 20 21.97 -13.91 9.99
C ALA A 20 23.12 -14.15 10.99
N SER A 21 23.91 -13.13 11.32
CA SER A 21 25.04 -13.21 12.26
C SER A 21 24.62 -13.00 13.72
N GLU A 22 25.58 -13.18 14.64
CA GLU A 22 25.42 -12.85 16.06
C GLU A 22 25.62 -11.36 16.37
N THR A 23 25.99 -10.55 15.36
CA THR A 23 26.19 -9.10 15.52
C THR A 23 24.85 -8.41 15.78
N ARG A 24 24.75 -7.70 16.91
CA ARG A 24 23.57 -6.92 17.30
C ARG A 24 23.83 -5.42 17.42
N ASP A 25 25.05 -5.01 17.74
CA ASP A 25 25.41 -3.60 17.92
C ASP A 25 26.19 -3.10 16.70
N ILE A 26 25.64 -2.13 15.99
CA ILE A 26 26.21 -1.63 14.73
C ILE A 26 26.03 -0.12 14.58
N LEU A 27 26.81 0.47 13.68
CA LEU A 27 26.67 1.86 13.29
C LEU A 27 25.85 1.95 12.01
N PHE A 28 24.88 2.86 11.99
CA PHE A 28 24.09 3.19 10.81
C PHE A 28 24.23 4.66 10.46
N ALA A 29 24.19 4.98 9.16
CA ALA A 29 24.19 6.35 8.67
C ALA A 29 22.93 7.09 9.14
N ALA A 30 23.13 8.28 9.72
CA ALA A 30 22.12 9.13 10.32
C ALA A 30 22.15 10.53 9.69
N ASN A 31 21.97 10.62 8.38
CA ASN A 31 22.15 11.87 7.65
C ASN A 31 20.98 12.85 7.82
N GLN A 32 19.80 12.38 8.23
CA GLN A 32 18.60 13.20 8.38
C GLN A 32 18.29 13.41 9.86
N GLN A 33 18.07 14.65 10.27
CA GLN A 33 17.62 15.01 11.63
C GLN A 33 18.45 14.36 12.76
N ALA A 34 19.75 14.14 12.54
CA ALA A 34 20.69 13.50 13.46
C ALA A 34 20.65 14.10 14.88
N SER A 35 20.46 15.41 14.98
CA SER A 35 20.39 16.17 16.23
C SER A 35 19.17 15.85 17.09
N LEU A 36 18.15 15.17 16.55
CA LEU A 36 16.96 14.73 17.29
C LEU A 36 17.10 13.33 17.88
N MET A 37 18.08 12.54 17.41
CA MET A 37 18.28 11.16 17.86
C MET A 37 18.78 11.10 19.30
N ARG A 38 18.15 10.26 20.12
CA ARG A 38 18.52 10.05 21.52
C ARG A 38 18.68 8.55 21.79
N PRO A 39 19.51 8.17 22.79
CA PRO A 39 19.48 6.81 23.31
C PRO A 39 18.05 6.37 23.63
N ASP A 40 17.79 5.08 23.46
CA ASP A 40 16.49 4.41 23.64
C ASP A 40 15.40 4.79 22.63
N ASP A 41 15.66 5.64 21.64
CA ASP A 41 14.74 5.81 20.51
C ASP A 41 14.57 4.49 19.75
N THR A 42 13.32 4.16 19.37
CA THR A 42 13.00 2.93 18.63
C THR A 42 13.49 3.04 17.19
N VAL A 43 14.04 1.95 16.67
CA VAL A 43 14.45 1.83 15.27
C VAL A 43 13.79 0.63 14.61
N TYR A 44 13.30 0.84 13.39
CA TYR A 44 12.99 -0.22 12.43
C TYR A 44 14.01 -0.21 11.31
N ILE A 45 14.55 -1.37 10.96
CA ILE A 45 15.48 -1.50 9.83
C ILE A 45 14.69 -1.87 8.58
N TRP A 46 14.80 -1.01 7.58
CA TRP A 46 14.22 -1.21 6.26
C TRP A 46 15.25 -1.74 5.28
N ARG A 47 15.02 -2.94 4.75
CA ARG A 47 15.80 -3.48 3.64
C ARG A 47 15.21 -2.97 2.32
N SER A 48 16.03 -2.30 1.51
CA SER A 48 15.69 -1.91 0.14
C SER A 48 15.79 -3.09 -0.82
N GLN A 49 15.16 -2.97 -2.00
CA GLN A 49 15.06 -4.07 -2.96
C GLN A 49 16.42 -4.50 -3.56
N GLY A 50 17.34 -3.54 -3.74
CA GLY A 50 18.63 -3.74 -4.39
C GLY A 50 18.57 -4.32 -5.81
N LYS A 51 19.73 -4.62 -6.39
CA LYS A 51 19.86 -5.25 -7.71
C LYS A 51 19.34 -6.69 -7.72
N GLN A 52 19.45 -7.39 -6.59
CA GLN A 52 18.97 -8.76 -6.43
C GLN A 52 17.44 -8.87 -6.32
N LYS A 53 16.72 -7.74 -6.36
CA LYS A 53 15.26 -7.68 -6.30
C LYS A 53 14.67 -8.38 -5.06
N THR A 54 15.37 -8.29 -3.92
CA THR A 54 14.91 -8.87 -2.67
C THR A 54 13.62 -8.21 -2.21
N VAL A 55 12.88 -8.87 -1.30
CA VAL A 55 11.65 -8.28 -0.76
C VAL A 55 12.01 -7.07 0.09
N ALA A 56 11.60 -5.88 -0.38
CA ALA A 56 11.78 -4.64 0.36
C ALA A 56 10.75 -4.49 1.49
N GLY A 57 11.16 -3.89 2.61
CA GLY A 57 10.30 -3.68 3.77
C GLY A 57 11.05 -3.69 5.09
N ILE A 58 10.32 -3.74 6.19
CA ILE A 58 10.88 -3.76 7.54
C ILE A 58 11.27 -5.20 7.90
N VAL A 59 12.51 -5.40 8.32
CA VAL A 59 13.13 -6.72 8.55
C VAL A 59 13.69 -6.89 9.96
N ALA A 60 13.85 -5.81 10.72
CA ALA A 60 14.33 -5.87 12.10
C ALA A 60 13.84 -4.66 12.91
N LYS A 61 13.86 -4.80 14.23
CA LYS A 61 13.53 -3.77 15.22
C LYS A 61 14.66 -3.67 16.25
N GLY A 62 14.89 -2.48 16.76
CA GLY A 62 15.96 -2.18 17.70
C GLY A 62 15.76 -0.87 18.43
N HIS A 63 16.81 -0.41 19.08
CA HIS A 63 16.89 0.92 19.70
C HIS A 63 18.26 1.56 19.54
N LEU A 64 18.31 2.89 19.63
CA LEU A 64 19.55 3.65 19.62
C LEU A 64 20.31 3.50 20.94
N LEU A 65 21.62 3.34 20.87
CA LEU A 65 22.52 3.25 22.03
C LEU A 65 23.18 4.58 22.35
N ASP A 66 23.32 5.47 21.36
CA ASP A 66 23.96 6.77 21.53
C ASP A 66 23.34 7.86 20.64
N THR A 67 23.85 9.08 20.77
CA THR A 67 23.52 10.18 19.85
C THR A 67 24.37 10.11 18.60
N ALA A 68 23.85 10.59 17.47
CA ALA A 68 24.61 10.67 16.23
C ALA A 68 25.89 11.51 16.38
N SER A 69 26.99 11.02 15.82
CA SER A 69 28.28 11.72 15.76
C SER A 69 29.02 11.38 14.47
N ILE A 70 29.93 12.26 14.05
CA ILE A 70 30.74 12.03 12.85
C ILE A 70 31.83 11.02 13.20
N ARG A 71 31.79 9.84 12.58
CA ARG A 71 32.75 8.76 12.81
C ARG A 71 32.79 7.80 11.62
N PRO A 72 33.91 7.09 11.39
CA PRO A 72 33.92 5.92 10.53
C PRO A 72 33.15 4.78 11.20
N ASP A 73 32.91 3.71 10.46
CA ASP A 73 32.33 2.49 11.01
C ASP A 73 33.40 1.81 11.86
N SER A 74 33.01 0.80 12.61
CA SER A 74 33.89 -0.03 13.42
C SER A 74 33.52 -1.49 13.29
N GLU A 75 34.46 -2.38 13.61
CA GLU A 75 34.14 -3.79 13.78
C GLU A 75 33.04 -3.97 14.85
N PRO A 76 32.10 -4.92 14.67
CA PRO A 76 31.99 -5.87 13.54
C PRO A 76 31.24 -5.32 12.31
N GLY A 77 30.67 -4.11 12.38
CA GLY A 77 29.84 -3.52 11.32
C GLY A 77 30.56 -3.35 9.97
N LYS A 78 31.87 -3.11 10.01
CA LYS A 78 32.74 -3.02 8.82
C LYS A 78 32.68 -4.25 7.91
N LEU A 79 32.54 -5.45 8.47
CA LEU A 79 32.56 -6.72 7.73
C LEU A 79 31.41 -6.86 6.72
N PHE A 80 30.34 -6.09 6.92
CA PHE A 80 29.14 -6.16 6.08
C PHE A 80 29.11 -5.10 4.98
N TRP A 81 30.09 -4.19 4.91
CA TRP A 81 30.18 -3.27 3.79
C TRP A 81 30.66 -4.00 2.53
N VAL A 82 29.96 -3.78 1.42
CA VAL A 82 30.40 -4.28 0.10
C VAL A 82 31.61 -3.48 -0.41
N ASP A 83 31.69 -2.20 -0.04
CA ASP A 83 32.79 -1.29 -0.34
C ASP A 83 33.40 -0.75 0.97
N GLU A 84 34.60 -1.24 1.30
CA GLU A 84 35.33 -0.83 2.52
C GLU A 84 35.66 0.67 2.55
N THR A 85 35.71 1.35 1.41
CA THR A 85 35.99 2.80 1.40
C THR A 85 34.84 3.58 2.05
N LEU A 86 33.59 3.12 1.88
CA LEU A 86 32.41 3.68 2.53
C LEU A 86 32.40 3.38 4.04
N ALA A 87 32.91 2.21 4.45
CA ALA A 87 33.04 1.88 5.87
C ALA A 87 33.99 2.84 6.59
N ASN A 88 35.04 3.29 5.90
CA ASN A 88 36.08 4.16 6.45
C ASN A 88 35.79 5.67 6.32
N SER A 89 34.71 6.07 5.64
CA SER A 89 34.33 7.48 5.50
C SER A 89 33.85 8.05 6.85
N ASN A 90 34.19 9.32 7.11
CA ASN A 90 33.66 10.06 8.25
C ASN A 90 32.27 10.59 7.90
N GLU A 91 31.25 9.94 8.44
CA GLU A 91 29.84 10.30 8.20
C GLU A 91 29.09 10.43 9.53
N PRO A 92 27.97 11.17 9.56
CA PRO A 92 27.05 11.12 10.69
C PRO A 92 26.55 9.69 10.89
N ARG A 93 26.96 9.06 11.99
CA ARG A 93 26.57 7.69 12.33
C ARG A 93 26.07 7.62 13.76
N VAL A 94 25.06 6.78 13.95
CA VAL A 94 24.51 6.47 15.27
C VAL A 94 24.63 4.99 15.54
N ARG A 95 24.92 4.63 16.79
CA ARG A 95 24.98 3.24 17.20
C ARG A 95 23.58 2.77 17.57
N LEU A 96 23.19 1.62 17.03
CA LEU A 96 21.94 0.95 17.39
C LEU A 96 22.20 -0.49 17.81
N ARG A 97 21.29 -1.01 18.63
CA ARG A 97 21.18 -2.43 18.95
C ARG A 97 19.98 -3.01 18.25
N ILE A 98 20.17 -4.14 17.58
CA ILE A 98 19.10 -4.95 17.00
C ILE A 98 18.55 -5.84 18.12
N ASP A 99 17.26 -5.66 18.44
CA ASP A 99 16.57 -6.43 19.46
C ASP A 99 15.89 -7.66 18.85
N ASP A 100 15.19 -7.46 17.73
CA ASP A 100 14.40 -8.48 17.06
C ASP A 100 14.68 -8.52 15.55
N VAL A 101 14.74 -9.73 14.99
CA VAL A 101 14.93 -9.97 13.55
C VAL A 101 13.73 -10.75 13.02
N ALA A 102 13.07 -10.22 11.99
CA ALA A 102 11.92 -10.85 11.38
C ALA A 102 12.34 -12.08 10.57
N ASN A 103 11.68 -13.22 10.78
CA ASN A 103 11.79 -14.35 9.87
C ASN A 103 10.99 -14.10 8.56
N LYS A 104 11.07 -15.05 7.61
CA LYS A 104 10.40 -14.94 6.29
C LYS A 104 8.90 -14.66 6.35
N ARG A 105 8.21 -15.00 7.43
CA ARG A 105 6.77 -14.79 7.63
C ARG A 105 6.43 -13.51 8.39
N GLU A 106 7.43 -12.89 9.01
CA GLU A 106 7.30 -11.73 9.90
C GLU A 106 7.71 -10.41 9.23
N VAL A 107 8.40 -10.47 8.09
CA VAL A 107 8.77 -9.27 7.31
C VAL A 107 7.51 -8.46 7.01
N ILE A 108 7.55 -7.15 7.25
CA ILE A 108 6.49 -6.24 6.84
C ILE A 108 6.83 -5.74 5.43
N HIS A 109 6.13 -6.22 4.41
CA HIS A 109 6.49 -5.95 3.02
C HIS A 109 6.13 -4.52 2.62
N ARG A 110 7.03 -3.85 1.87
CA ARG A 110 6.76 -2.56 1.22
C ARG A 110 5.46 -2.57 0.42
N ALA A 111 5.22 -3.65 -0.33
CA ALA A 111 4.03 -3.79 -1.16
C ALA A 111 2.72 -3.72 -0.36
N TRP A 112 2.73 -4.15 0.90
CA TRP A 112 1.56 -4.06 1.77
C TRP A 112 1.34 -2.63 2.25
N MET A 113 2.42 -1.94 2.63
CA MET A 113 2.35 -0.57 3.14
C MET A 113 1.86 0.43 2.08
N ILE A 114 2.20 0.23 0.79
CA ILE A 114 1.70 1.09 -0.32
C ILE A 114 0.17 1.08 -0.42
N THR A 115 -0.45 -0.05 -0.11
CA THR A 115 -1.90 -0.22 -0.16
C THR A 115 -2.56 -0.09 1.20
N ASP A 116 -1.78 0.12 2.26
CA ASP A 116 -2.29 0.22 3.62
C ASP A 116 -2.97 1.59 3.80
N PRO A 117 -4.20 1.63 4.36
CA PRO A 117 -4.96 2.87 4.50
C PRO A 117 -4.28 3.91 5.38
N ILE A 118 -3.35 3.50 6.25
CA ILE A 118 -2.65 4.41 7.17
C ILE A 118 -1.21 4.62 6.71
N LEU A 119 -0.50 3.58 6.25
CA LEU A 119 0.93 3.70 5.93
C LEU A 119 1.25 4.14 4.49
N SER A 120 0.26 4.19 3.59
CA SER A 120 0.49 4.46 2.16
C SER A 120 1.20 5.78 1.87
N ASP A 121 1.15 6.72 2.81
CA ASP A 121 1.72 8.05 2.68
C ASP A 121 3.02 8.26 3.46
N LEU A 122 3.57 7.21 4.07
CA LEU A 122 4.88 7.19 4.73
C LEU A 122 5.99 7.80 3.86
N THR A 123 6.83 8.63 4.46
CA THR A 123 7.89 9.37 3.75
C THR A 123 8.84 8.45 2.98
N ILE A 124 9.24 7.30 3.55
CA ILE A 124 10.11 6.33 2.88
C ILE A 124 9.49 5.72 1.62
N LEU A 125 8.15 5.67 1.52
CA LEU A 125 7.46 5.18 0.33
C LEU A 125 7.44 6.21 -0.80
N LYS A 126 7.35 7.50 -0.45
CA LYS A 126 7.30 8.63 -1.39
C LYS A 126 8.70 9.06 -1.85
N MET A 127 9.67 9.08 -0.94
CA MET A 127 11.01 9.60 -1.15
C MET A 127 12.05 8.65 -0.53
N ALA A 128 12.43 7.60 -1.25
CA ALA A 128 13.31 6.52 -0.78
C ALA A 128 14.83 6.80 -0.95
N ASN A 129 15.24 8.08 -0.90
CA ASN A 129 16.61 8.53 -1.16
C ASN A 129 17.36 9.01 0.10
N MET A 130 16.79 8.83 1.29
CA MET A 130 17.37 9.24 2.57
C MET A 130 17.86 8.00 3.34
N SER A 131 18.81 8.18 4.28
CA SER A 131 19.33 7.08 5.10
C SER A 131 18.39 6.73 6.24
N ASN A 132 17.64 7.72 6.75
CA ASN A 132 16.74 7.52 7.87
C ASN A 132 15.52 8.45 7.80
N TYR A 133 14.43 8.02 8.43
CA TYR A 133 13.12 8.65 8.38
C TYR A 133 12.51 8.66 9.78
N VAL A 134 12.01 9.81 10.23
CA VAL A 134 11.19 9.89 11.44
C VAL A 134 9.80 9.30 11.17
N VAL A 135 9.27 8.56 12.13
CA VAL A 135 7.90 8.01 12.12
C VAL A 135 7.10 8.67 13.22
N GLU A 136 5.95 9.25 12.88
CA GLU A 136 5.12 10.03 13.79
C GLU A 136 3.64 9.64 13.70
N GLY A 137 2.89 10.02 14.74
CA GLY A 137 1.43 9.91 14.77
C GLY A 137 0.91 8.50 14.48
N VAL A 138 -0.13 8.41 13.63
CA VAL A 138 -0.82 7.16 13.32
C VAL A 138 0.06 6.12 12.62
N HIS A 139 1.16 6.54 11.98
CA HIS A 139 2.09 5.60 11.35
C HIS A 139 2.86 4.78 12.37
N LEU A 140 3.19 5.39 13.51
CA LEU A 140 3.92 4.73 14.59
C LEU A 140 3.12 3.53 15.12
N ASP A 141 1.88 3.81 15.54
CA ASP A 141 0.97 2.80 16.09
C ASP A 141 0.76 1.69 15.06
N ARG A 142 0.55 2.06 13.80
CA ARG A 142 0.28 1.09 12.74
C ARG A 142 1.49 0.20 12.41
N ILE A 143 2.71 0.73 12.41
CA ILE A 143 3.91 -0.09 12.23
C ILE A 143 4.09 -1.04 13.42
N GLY A 144 3.87 -0.55 14.64
CA GLY A 144 3.90 -1.38 15.85
C GLY A 144 2.93 -2.56 15.78
N ASP A 145 1.67 -2.28 15.44
CA ASP A 145 0.63 -3.29 15.23
C ASP A 145 1.07 -4.34 14.19
N LEU A 146 1.56 -3.89 13.02
CA LEU A 146 2.01 -4.80 11.98
C LEU A 146 3.21 -5.65 12.44
N TRP A 147 4.14 -5.07 13.19
CA TRP A 147 5.30 -5.80 13.73
C TRP A 147 4.86 -6.90 14.69
N GLU A 148 3.93 -6.62 15.59
CA GLU A 148 3.43 -7.59 16.57
C GLU A 148 2.52 -8.67 15.97
N ARG A 149 1.89 -8.41 14.82
CA ARG A 149 0.86 -9.30 14.24
C ARG A 149 1.31 -10.07 13.00
N THR A 150 2.35 -9.63 12.33
CA THR A 150 2.86 -10.30 11.12
C THR A 150 3.55 -11.61 11.53
N GLY A 151 3.28 -12.70 10.79
CA GLY A 151 3.77 -14.04 11.15
C GLY A 151 3.04 -14.74 12.31
N VAL A 152 2.27 -14.01 13.12
CA VAL A 152 1.53 -14.57 14.26
C VAL A 152 0.22 -15.24 13.84
N SER A 153 -0.06 -16.40 14.44
CA SER A 153 -1.28 -17.17 14.20
C SER A 153 -2.55 -16.37 14.51
N TRP A 154 -3.63 -16.64 13.76
CA TRP A 154 -4.92 -15.97 13.96
C TRP A 154 -5.60 -16.44 15.23
N SER A 155 -5.98 -15.50 16.07
CA SER A 155 -6.84 -15.72 17.24
C SER A 155 -8.31 -15.85 16.84
N ARG A 156 -9.14 -16.38 17.76
CA ARG A 156 -10.60 -16.41 17.58
C ARG A 156 -11.17 -15.01 17.35
N ALA A 157 -10.73 -14.01 18.11
CA ALA A 157 -11.26 -12.64 18.01
C ALA A 157 -10.98 -11.99 16.65
N GLU A 158 -9.77 -12.18 16.11
CA GLU A 158 -9.40 -11.71 14.77
C GLU A 158 -10.19 -12.46 13.67
N SER A 159 -10.40 -13.77 13.87
CA SER A 159 -11.19 -14.60 12.96
C SER A 159 -12.67 -14.17 12.93
N ILE A 160 -13.24 -13.76 14.06
CA ILE A 160 -14.59 -13.17 14.15
C ILE A 160 -14.68 -11.86 13.37
N ALA A 161 -13.68 -10.98 13.53
CA ALA A 161 -13.63 -9.73 12.78
C ALA A 161 -13.57 -9.98 11.25
N ALA A 162 -12.78 -10.98 10.82
CA ALA A 162 -12.72 -11.36 9.42
C ALA A 162 -14.03 -12.02 8.92
N LEU A 163 -14.70 -12.85 9.72
CA LEU A 163 -16.02 -13.41 9.38
C LEU A 163 -17.07 -12.30 9.20
N ARG A 164 -17.04 -11.29 10.09
CA ARG A 164 -17.89 -10.10 9.96
C ARG A 164 -17.63 -9.36 8.64
N ALA A 165 -16.37 -9.13 8.29
CA ALA A 165 -16.02 -8.50 7.01
C ALA A 165 -16.49 -9.33 5.80
N TYR A 166 -16.40 -10.67 5.89
CA TYR A 166 -16.96 -11.56 4.87
C TYR A 166 -18.48 -11.41 4.76
N HIS A 167 -19.20 -11.44 5.89
CA HIS A 167 -20.65 -11.28 5.91
C HIS A 167 -21.09 -9.93 5.31
N GLN A 168 -20.42 -8.83 5.66
CA GLN A 168 -20.69 -7.50 5.10
C GLN A 168 -20.47 -7.40 3.58
N THR A 169 -19.64 -8.28 3.03
CA THR A 169 -19.31 -8.32 1.60
C THR A 169 -19.91 -9.53 0.88
N TYR A 170 -20.81 -10.27 1.55
CA TYR A 170 -21.46 -11.46 1.01
C TYR A 170 -22.24 -11.11 -0.28
N GLY A 171 -22.19 -12.00 -1.27
CA GLY A 171 -22.74 -11.75 -2.62
C GLY A 171 -22.03 -10.64 -3.44
N GLY A 172 -21.24 -9.77 -2.81
CA GLY A 172 -20.58 -8.62 -3.45
C GLY A 172 -19.13 -8.85 -3.88
N SER A 173 -18.50 -7.79 -4.41
CA SER A 173 -17.07 -7.79 -4.73
C SER A 173 -16.22 -7.49 -3.49
N LEU A 174 -15.05 -8.14 -3.39
CA LEU A 174 -14.08 -7.86 -2.34
C LEU A 174 -13.13 -6.77 -2.79
N SER A 175 -12.94 -5.76 -1.96
CA SER A 175 -11.98 -4.68 -2.18
C SER A 175 -10.90 -4.72 -1.09
N GLN A 176 -9.67 -4.37 -1.47
CA GLN A 176 -8.56 -4.13 -0.54
C GLN A 176 -8.28 -2.62 -0.40
N LYS A 177 -9.10 -1.76 -1.02
CA LYS A 177 -8.89 -0.31 -0.99
C LYS A 177 -9.26 0.27 0.38
N PRO A 178 -8.69 1.43 0.75
CA PRO A 178 -9.12 2.18 1.94
C PRO A 178 -10.64 2.37 2.00
N GLY A 179 -11.22 2.26 3.19
CA GLY A 179 -12.67 2.36 3.43
C GLY A 179 -13.48 1.13 3.02
N SER A 180 -12.83 0.04 2.61
CA SER A 180 -13.51 -1.24 2.41
C SER A 180 -13.60 -2.02 3.73
N PRO A 181 -14.61 -2.90 3.91
CA PRO A 181 -14.72 -3.75 5.10
C PRO A 181 -13.45 -4.53 5.43
N VAL A 182 -12.70 -4.94 4.41
CA VAL A 182 -11.41 -5.65 4.56
C VAL A 182 -10.33 -4.72 5.11
N ALA A 183 -10.17 -3.52 4.54
CA ALA A 183 -9.16 -2.55 4.97
C ALA A 183 -9.46 -2.04 6.37
N ASP A 184 -10.72 -1.74 6.68
CA ASP A 184 -11.14 -1.25 8.00
C ASP A 184 -10.92 -2.32 9.07
N THR A 185 -11.25 -3.58 8.76
CA THR A 185 -10.96 -4.71 9.64
C THR A 185 -9.46 -4.89 9.85
N ALA A 186 -8.65 -4.71 8.81
CA ALA A 186 -7.19 -4.81 8.89
C ALA A 186 -6.58 -3.75 9.81
N SER A 187 -7.04 -2.51 9.71
CA SER A 187 -6.67 -1.42 10.61
C SER A 187 -7.09 -1.72 12.05
N LEU A 188 -8.32 -2.19 12.26
CA LEU A 188 -8.86 -2.49 13.59
C LEU A 188 -8.07 -3.58 14.33
N ILE A 189 -7.71 -4.66 13.64
CA ILE A 189 -7.07 -5.83 14.27
C ILE A 189 -5.55 -5.82 14.19
N GLY A 190 -4.96 -4.74 13.66
CA GLY A 190 -3.51 -4.61 13.54
C GLY A 190 -2.84 -5.49 12.48
N ARG A 191 -3.60 -6.08 11.54
CA ARG A 191 -3.06 -6.98 10.50
C ARG A 191 -2.93 -6.29 9.15
N ALA A 192 -2.07 -6.82 8.28
CA ALA A 192 -1.98 -6.36 6.89
C ALA A 192 -3.30 -6.60 6.13
N VAL A 193 -3.69 -5.65 5.27
CA VAL A 193 -4.91 -5.73 4.44
C VAL A 193 -4.99 -7.04 3.65
N LYS A 194 -3.87 -7.44 3.06
CA LYS A 194 -3.77 -8.71 2.31
C LYS A 194 -4.04 -9.93 3.18
N GLY A 195 -3.64 -9.90 4.44
CA GLY A 195 -3.89 -10.96 5.40
C GLY A 195 -5.38 -11.12 5.68
N VAL A 196 -6.09 -10.02 5.95
CA VAL A 196 -7.55 -10.02 6.15
C VAL A 196 -8.27 -10.44 4.87
N TYR A 197 -7.85 -9.95 3.71
CA TYR A 197 -8.41 -10.34 2.42
C TYR A 197 -8.36 -11.86 2.21
N ASN A 198 -7.19 -12.46 2.43
CA ASN A 198 -7.03 -13.91 2.30
C ASN A 198 -7.91 -14.64 3.33
N LYS A 199 -8.06 -14.09 4.54
CA LYS A 199 -8.91 -14.65 5.58
C LYS A 199 -10.39 -14.65 5.19
N VAL A 200 -10.87 -13.56 4.58
CA VAL A 200 -12.22 -13.47 4.04
C VAL A 200 -12.44 -14.49 2.92
N LEU A 201 -11.44 -14.72 2.06
CA LEU A 201 -11.50 -15.78 1.05
C LEU A 201 -11.50 -17.20 1.64
N ASN A 202 -10.87 -17.43 2.80
CA ASN A 202 -11.00 -18.70 3.51
C ASN A 202 -12.44 -18.96 3.94
N PHE A 203 -13.13 -17.94 4.46
CA PHE A 203 -14.56 -18.06 4.83
C PHE A 203 -15.44 -18.33 3.62
N ARG A 204 -15.20 -17.61 2.51
CA ARG A 204 -15.87 -17.91 1.24
C ARG A 204 -15.71 -19.36 0.82
N HIS A 205 -14.52 -19.93 0.95
CA HIS A 205 -14.26 -21.31 0.53
C HIS A 205 -15.03 -22.35 1.35
N ILE A 206 -15.30 -22.07 2.63
CA ILE A 206 -16.03 -23.00 3.50
C ILE A 206 -17.53 -22.70 3.59
N ASP A 207 -18.00 -21.59 3.03
CA ASP A 207 -19.41 -21.24 2.98
C ASP A 207 -20.14 -22.07 1.90
N PRO A 208 -21.02 -23.03 2.27
CA PRO A 208 -21.72 -23.86 1.31
C PRO A 208 -22.76 -23.08 0.48
N ARG A 209 -23.01 -21.81 0.79
CA ARG A 209 -23.96 -20.93 0.07
C ARG A 209 -23.27 -20.13 -1.03
N ASP A 210 -21.95 -19.95 -0.93
CA ASP A 210 -21.18 -19.15 -1.87
C ASP A 210 -20.47 -20.04 -2.88
N VAL A 211 -21.02 -20.09 -4.10
CA VAL A 211 -20.46 -20.92 -5.19
C VAL A 211 -19.20 -20.33 -5.83
N ARG A 212 -18.76 -19.15 -5.40
CA ARG A 212 -17.57 -18.47 -5.95
C ARG A 212 -16.31 -19.05 -5.34
N GLU A 213 -15.24 -19.05 -6.14
CA GLU A 213 -13.91 -19.46 -5.70
C GLU A 213 -13.43 -18.68 -4.46
N GLY A 214 -13.03 -19.44 -3.45
CA GLY A 214 -12.37 -18.96 -2.23
C GLY A 214 -10.94 -19.49 -2.14
N PHE A 215 -10.29 -19.30 -0.99
CA PHE A 215 -8.95 -19.81 -0.75
C PHE A 215 -9.01 -21.06 0.15
N SER A 216 -8.39 -22.16 -0.25
CA SER A 216 -8.42 -23.44 0.47
C SER A 216 -7.57 -23.48 1.76
N GLY A 217 -7.26 -22.31 2.32
CA GLY A 217 -6.41 -22.14 3.51
C GLY A 217 -7.16 -22.01 4.83
N ALA A 218 -8.45 -22.36 4.89
CA ALA A 218 -9.26 -22.25 6.10
C ALA A 218 -8.74 -23.17 7.22
N GLY A 219 -8.19 -22.54 8.28
CA GLY A 219 -7.62 -23.25 9.43
C GLY A 219 -8.68 -23.74 10.42
N ALA A 220 -8.23 -24.46 11.46
CA ALA A 220 -9.13 -24.97 12.50
C ALA A 220 -9.88 -23.87 13.25
N VAL A 221 -9.25 -22.70 13.46
CA VAL A 221 -9.90 -21.53 14.10
C VAL A 221 -11.04 -21.01 13.22
N ASP A 222 -10.85 -20.99 11.90
CA ASP A 222 -11.79 -20.42 10.93
C ASP A 222 -13.05 -21.27 10.89
N ARG A 223 -12.87 -22.59 10.87
CA ARG A 223 -13.97 -23.57 10.93
C ARG A 223 -14.72 -23.49 12.25
N LYS A 224 -14.03 -23.41 13.38
CA LYS A 224 -14.69 -23.24 14.68
C LYS A 224 -15.53 -21.96 14.76
N VAL A 225 -15.00 -20.85 14.25
CA VAL A 225 -15.74 -19.58 14.20
C VAL A 225 -16.90 -19.67 13.21
N TRP A 226 -16.72 -20.34 12.06
CA TRP A 226 -17.80 -20.59 11.12
C TRP A 226 -18.93 -21.39 11.75
N ASP A 227 -18.61 -22.55 12.35
CA ASP A 227 -19.58 -23.45 12.97
C ASP A 227 -20.31 -22.81 14.17
N GLU A 228 -19.72 -21.79 14.80
CA GLU A 228 -20.32 -21.05 15.89
C GLU A 228 -21.47 -20.13 15.43
N PHE A 229 -21.36 -19.55 14.23
CA PHE A 229 -22.33 -18.54 13.74
C PHE A 229 -23.13 -19.00 12.52
N TYR A 230 -22.74 -20.09 11.86
CA TYR A 230 -23.47 -20.64 10.73
C TYR A 230 -24.51 -21.66 11.19
N GLU A 231 -25.75 -21.45 10.79
CA GLU A 231 -26.89 -22.31 11.11
C GLU A 231 -27.20 -23.25 9.95
N PRO A 232 -26.91 -24.57 10.05
CA PRO A 232 -27.05 -25.50 8.92
C PRO A 232 -28.50 -25.71 8.47
N LEU A 233 -29.46 -25.56 9.39
CA LEU A 233 -30.88 -25.78 9.11
C LEU A 233 -31.47 -24.65 8.26
N THR A 234 -31.13 -23.40 8.59
CA THR A 234 -31.60 -22.22 7.86
C THR A 234 -30.68 -21.87 6.70
N LYS A 235 -29.44 -22.39 6.71
CA LYS A 235 -28.35 -21.99 5.82
C LYS A 235 -28.11 -20.49 5.90
N GLU A 236 -28.04 -19.96 7.11
CA GLU A 236 -27.79 -18.54 7.36
C GLU A 236 -26.67 -18.35 8.37
N ILE A 237 -26.07 -17.15 8.40
CA ILE A 237 -25.20 -16.75 9.49
C ILE A 237 -26.09 -16.00 10.47
N ASP A 238 -26.00 -16.32 11.76
CA ASP A 238 -26.59 -15.51 12.83
C ASP A 238 -25.82 -14.19 12.95
N ALA A 239 -26.22 -13.23 12.10
CA ALA A 239 -25.58 -11.93 11.98
C ALA A 239 -25.69 -11.11 13.27
N GLU A 240 -26.78 -11.27 14.03
CA GLU A 240 -26.97 -10.57 15.30
C GLU A 240 -26.04 -11.11 16.39
N ALA A 241 -25.89 -12.43 16.50
CA ALA A 241 -24.92 -13.03 17.42
C ALA A 241 -23.48 -12.66 17.03
N LEU A 242 -23.15 -12.69 15.74
CA LEU A 242 -21.84 -12.30 15.24
C LEU A 242 -21.51 -10.83 15.57
N GLU A 243 -22.43 -9.89 15.32
CA GLU A 243 -22.22 -8.48 15.61
C GLU A 243 -22.11 -8.22 17.13
N ARG A 244 -22.93 -8.90 17.93
CA ARG A 244 -22.88 -8.79 19.40
C ARG A 244 -21.54 -9.25 19.97
N GLU A 245 -21.02 -10.38 19.50
CA GLU A 245 -19.72 -10.90 19.92
C GLU A 245 -18.57 -10.02 19.42
N PHE A 246 -18.67 -9.53 18.18
CA PHE A 246 -17.70 -8.55 17.64
C PHE A 246 -17.65 -7.30 18.51
N LEU A 247 -18.80 -6.68 18.82
CA LEU A 247 -18.86 -5.50 19.68
C LEU A 247 -18.38 -5.81 21.10
N ARG A 248 -18.63 -6.99 21.65
CA ARG A 248 -18.09 -7.39 22.96
C ARG A 248 -16.56 -7.41 22.96
N LEU A 249 -15.95 -7.91 21.89
CA LEU A 249 -14.49 -8.03 21.77
C LEU A 249 -13.81 -6.70 21.43
N TRP A 250 -14.47 -5.83 20.65
CA TRP A 250 -13.84 -4.66 20.03
C TRP A 250 -14.43 -3.31 20.45
N ARG A 251 -15.37 -3.27 21.41
CA ARG A 251 -16.10 -2.05 21.84
C ARG A 251 -15.21 -0.84 22.12
N SER A 252 -14.08 -1.04 22.81
CA SER A 252 -13.11 0.02 23.13
C SER A 252 -12.35 0.52 21.91
N SER A 253 -12.09 -0.35 20.93
CA SER A 253 -11.39 -0.01 19.68
C SER A 253 -12.33 0.64 18.67
N THR A 254 -13.59 0.20 18.60
CA THR A 254 -14.62 0.82 17.74
C THR A 254 -14.98 2.24 18.20
N ALA A 255 -14.95 2.50 19.51
CA ALA A 255 -15.16 3.85 20.06
C ALA A 255 -14.03 4.83 19.71
N LYS A 256 -12.80 4.34 19.52
CA LYS A 256 -11.67 5.15 19.01
C LYS A 256 -11.82 5.47 17.53
N LEU A 257 -12.35 4.53 16.73
CA LEU A 257 -12.66 4.76 15.31
C LEU A 257 -13.85 5.72 15.11
N SER A 258 -14.85 5.72 16.01
CA SER A 258 -15.99 6.64 15.94
C SER A 258 -15.72 8.06 16.45
N ASN A 259 -14.58 8.29 17.12
CA ASN A 259 -14.15 9.62 17.57
C ASN A 259 -13.22 10.33 16.55
N ALA A 260 -12.94 9.69 15.41
CA ALA A 260 -12.63 10.46 14.20
C ALA A 260 -13.91 11.19 13.77
N PRO A 261 -13.86 12.47 13.35
CA PRO A 261 -15.05 13.26 13.09
C PRO A 261 -15.90 12.56 12.03
N THR A 262 -16.99 11.96 12.49
CA THR A 262 -17.99 11.32 11.66
C THR A 262 -18.95 12.43 11.25
N SER A 263 -18.77 13.00 10.06
CA SER A 263 -19.77 13.90 9.49
C SER A 263 -20.95 13.06 9.03
N SER A 264 -21.99 12.96 9.86
CA SER A 264 -23.28 12.39 9.46
C SER A 264 -24.14 13.41 8.71
N ASP A 265 -24.81 12.93 7.67
CA ASP A 265 -26.01 13.47 7.01
C ASP A 265 -25.96 14.88 6.40
N GLN A 266 -25.45 14.94 5.16
CA GLN A 266 -26.02 15.79 4.11
C GLN A 266 -26.01 15.01 2.78
N PRO A 267 -27.03 15.17 1.91
CA PRO A 267 -27.00 14.58 0.57
C PRO A 267 -25.76 15.10 -0.17
N SER A 268 -24.92 14.17 -0.62
CA SER A 268 -23.66 14.42 -1.33
C SER A 268 -23.89 15.23 -2.61
N THR A 269 -23.89 16.56 -2.48
CA THR A 269 -23.63 17.46 -3.58
C THR A 269 -22.12 17.58 -3.71
N TYR A 270 -21.59 17.01 -4.80
CA TYR A 270 -20.20 17.18 -5.20
C TYR A 270 -19.88 18.67 -5.26
N ARG A 271 -18.98 19.13 -4.37
CA ARG A 271 -18.33 20.42 -4.51
C ARG A 271 -16.99 20.18 -5.20
N PRO A 272 -16.78 20.67 -6.44
CA PRO A 272 -15.45 20.63 -7.03
C PRO A 272 -14.48 21.37 -6.10
N GLY A 273 -13.25 20.84 -6.01
CA GLY A 273 -12.19 21.47 -5.23
C GLY A 273 -12.01 22.94 -5.62
N PRO A 274 -11.57 23.81 -4.68
CA PRO A 274 -11.36 25.21 -5.00
C PRO A 274 -10.36 25.32 -6.16
N PRO A 275 -10.59 26.22 -7.13
CA PRO A 275 -9.58 26.52 -8.14
C PRO A 275 -8.30 26.96 -7.42
N PRO A 276 -7.11 26.60 -7.92
CA PRO A 276 -5.84 26.91 -7.27
C PRO A 276 -5.77 28.42 -7.00
N GLN A 277 -5.76 28.79 -5.71
CA GLN A 277 -5.49 30.15 -5.30
C GLN A 277 -3.97 30.33 -5.28
N GLY A 278 -3.52 31.38 -5.96
CA GLY A 278 -2.12 31.71 -6.18
C GLY A 278 -1.31 31.72 -4.89
N GLY A 279 -0.49 30.70 -4.74
CA GLY A 279 0.56 30.56 -3.75
C GLY A 279 1.48 29.48 -4.27
N ASP A 280 2.72 29.86 -4.58
CA ASP A 280 3.68 29.08 -5.38
C ASP A 280 3.92 27.67 -4.81
N TYR A 281 3.23 26.68 -5.36
CA TYR A 281 3.66 25.29 -5.31
C TYR A 281 4.61 25.07 -6.48
N PHE A 282 5.91 25.00 -6.21
CA PHE A 282 6.85 24.44 -7.15
C PHE A 282 6.60 22.93 -7.23
N VAL A 283 5.66 22.51 -8.07
CA VAL A 283 5.73 21.21 -8.72
C VAL A 283 6.99 21.28 -9.57
N THR A 284 8.02 20.53 -9.22
CA THR A 284 9.10 20.27 -10.18
C THR A 284 8.49 19.40 -11.27
N HIS A 285 7.93 20.05 -12.29
CA HIS A 285 7.71 19.44 -13.58
C HIS A 285 9.08 18.97 -14.04
N THR A 286 9.38 17.68 -13.87
CA THR A 286 10.52 17.11 -14.58
C THR A 286 10.20 17.35 -16.05
N ALA A 287 10.92 18.28 -16.68
CA ALA A 287 10.68 18.64 -18.07
C ALA A 287 11.00 17.41 -18.92
N HIS A 288 9.95 16.72 -19.36
CA HIS A 288 10.07 15.68 -20.36
C HIS A 288 9.90 16.32 -21.72
N GLU A 289 10.80 15.99 -22.66
CA GLU A 289 10.81 16.58 -24.00
C GLU A 289 9.46 16.41 -24.70
N HIS A 290 8.75 15.30 -24.43
CA HIS A 290 7.48 14.96 -25.07
C HIS A 290 6.48 14.33 -24.09
N TRP A 291 5.21 14.64 -24.32
CA TRP A 291 4.04 14.09 -23.67
C TRP A 291 3.11 13.43 -24.69
N PHE A 292 2.25 12.52 -24.23
CA PHE A 292 1.29 11.86 -25.09
C PHE A 292 -0.09 11.85 -24.46
N VAL A 293 -1.11 12.15 -25.26
CA VAL A 293 -2.48 11.71 -24.98
C VAL A 293 -2.65 10.34 -25.65
N TYR A 294 -3.12 9.35 -24.90
CA TYR A 294 -3.23 7.97 -25.34
C TYR A 294 -4.60 7.38 -25.08
N ILE A 295 -4.93 6.36 -25.88
CA ILE A 295 -6.12 5.52 -25.70
C ILE A 295 -5.66 4.09 -25.44
N LEU A 296 -6.11 3.52 -24.31
CA LEU A 296 -6.07 2.08 -24.09
C LEU A 296 -7.44 1.49 -24.41
N GLU A 297 -7.47 0.43 -25.21
CA GLU A 297 -8.70 -0.32 -25.51
C GLU A 297 -8.64 -1.67 -24.82
N LEU A 298 -9.73 -2.07 -24.18
CA LEU A 298 -9.85 -3.41 -23.61
C LEU A 298 -10.14 -4.41 -24.74
N ASN A 299 -9.50 -5.57 -24.75
CA ASN A 299 -9.61 -6.58 -25.81
C ASN A 299 -11.04 -7.07 -26.12
N ASN A 300 -11.98 -6.93 -25.18
CA ASN A 300 -13.40 -7.23 -25.39
C ASN A 300 -14.20 -6.06 -26.00
N LYS A 301 -13.54 -4.94 -26.33
CA LYS A 301 -14.10 -3.70 -26.89
C LYS A 301 -15.20 -3.04 -26.06
N LYS A 302 -15.30 -3.37 -24.77
CA LYS A 302 -16.33 -2.81 -23.88
C LYS A 302 -15.91 -1.50 -23.21
N ALA A 303 -14.62 -1.23 -23.14
CA ALA A 303 -14.09 -0.07 -22.44
C ALA A 303 -12.87 0.52 -23.15
N LEU A 304 -12.80 1.85 -23.11
CA LEU A 304 -11.65 2.65 -23.52
C LEU A 304 -11.17 3.43 -22.31
N LYS A 305 -9.86 3.59 -22.16
CA LYS A 305 -9.28 4.54 -21.23
C LYS A 305 -8.58 5.63 -22.02
N VAL A 306 -8.91 6.89 -21.74
CA VAL A 306 -8.16 8.06 -22.19
C VAL A 306 -7.20 8.47 -21.07
N GLY A 307 -5.98 8.88 -21.42
CA GLY A 307 -4.97 9.27 -20.46
C GLY A 307 -3.89 10.16 -21.06
N MET A 308 -3.21 10.95 -20.24
CA MET A 308 -1.95 11.62 -20.61
C MET A 308 -0.74 11.02 -19.88
N SER A 309 0.42 10.93 -20.55
CA SER A 309 1.69 10.45 -19.95
C SER A 309 2.87 10.68 -20.90
N HIS A 310 4.08 10.87 -20.35
CA HIS A 310 5.33 10.82 -21.13
C HIS A 310 5.73 9.38 -21.54
N GLU A 311 5.16 8.33 -20.91
CA GLU A 311 5.41 6.92 -21.25
C GLU A 311 4.12 6.06 -21.30
N PRO A 312 3.28 6.16 -22.36
CA PRO A 312 2.05 5.39 -22.50
C PRO A 312 2.23 3.87 -22.40
N LYS A 313 3.39 3.34 -22.84
CA LYS A 313 3.70 1.90 -22.73
C LYS A 313 3.89 1.45 -21.28
N ASN A 314 4.40 2.31 -20.40
CA ASN A 314 4.53 1.99 -18.97
C ASN A 314 3.16 2.05 -18.29
N ARG A 315 2.31 3.00 -18.68
CA ARG A 315 0.90 3.02 -18.27
C ARG A 315 0.16 1.75 -18.71
N LEU A 316 0.30 1.34 -19.98
CA LEU A 316 -0.26 0.07 -20.49
C LEU A 316 0.18 -1.14 -19.66
N ARG A 317 1.49 -1.24 -19.36
CA ARG A 317 2.04 -2.31 -18.52
C ARG A 317 1.44 -2.30 -17.12
N HIS A 318 1.30 -1.12 -16.51
CA HIS A 318 0.66 -0.96 -15.20
C HIS A 318 -0.80 -1.40 -15.23
N TYR A 319 -1.59 -0.98 -16.21
CA TYR A 319 -3.00 -1.39 -16.34
C TYR A 319 -3.15 -2.90 -16.55
N ASN A 320 -2.33 -3.50 -17.40
CA ASN A 320 -2.32 -4.95 -17.60
C ASN A 320 -1.84 -5.69 -16.35
N HIS A 321 -0.84 -5.19 -15.62
CA HIS A 321 -0.45 -5.81 -14.36
C HIS A 321 -1.61 -5.82 -13.34
N THR A 322 -2.36 -4.73 -13.26
CA THR A 322 -3.52 -4.60 -12.34
C THR A 322 -4.68 -5.54 -12.69
N ILE A 323 -4.97 -5.76 -13.98
CA ILE A 323 -6.09 -6.63 -14.39
C ILE A 323 -5.70 -8.11 -14.60
N MET A 324 -4.42 -8.45 -14.50
CA MET A 324 -3.88 -9.80 -14.63
C MET A 324 -4.47 -10.60 -15.82
N PRO A 325 -4.11 -10.28 -17.09
CA PRO A 325 -4.73 -10.84 -18.29
C PRO A 325 -4.74 -12.36 -18.37
N GLU A 326 -3.75 -13.01 -17.77
CA GLU A 326 -3.63 -14.47 -17.70
C GLU A 326 -4.75 -15.11 -16.85
N LEU A 327 -5.28 -14.36 -15.88
CA LEU A 327 -6.36 -14.82 -14.99
C LEU A 327 -7.73 -14.33 -15.46
N THR A 328 -7.84 -13.09 -15.93
CA THR A 328 -9.13 -12.49 -16.30
C THR A 328 -9.51 -12.70 -17.76
N GLY A 329 -8.55 -13.07 -18.62
CA GLY A 329 -8.71 -13.04 -20.07
C GLY A 329 -8.88 -11.63 -20.64
N LEU A 330 -8.86 -10.60 -19.81
CA LEU A 330 -9.00 -9.20 -20.19
C LEU A 330 -7.63 -8.56 -20.34
N LYS A 331 -7.42 -7.84 -21.43
CA LYS A 331 -6.14 -7.22 -21.73
C LYS A 331 -6.35 -5.84 -22.34
N TRP A 332 -5.72 -4.83 -21.77
CA TRP A 332 -5.61 -3.53 -22.41
C TRP A 332 -4.58 -3.59 -23.54
N THR A 333 -4.86 -2.87 -24.61
CA THR A 333 -3.95 -2.62 -25.74
C THR A 333 -3.87 -1.14 -26.02
N LEU A 334 -2.69 -0.63 -26.38
CA LEU A 334 -2.52 0.75 -26.79
C LEU A 334 -3.14 0.93 -28.18
N ALA A 335 -4.30 1.58 -28.25
CA ALA A 335 -5.05 1.76 -29.49
C ALA A 335 -4.61 3.01 -30.25
N PHE A 336 -4.17 4.05 -29.53
CA PHE A 336 -3.75 5.32 -30.12
C PHE A 336 -2.84 6.12 -29.19
N THR A 337 -1.98 6.96 -29.78
CA THR A 337 -1.18 7.98 -29.09
C THR A 337 -1.04 9.21 -29.98
N HIS A 338 -1.19 10.40 -29.42
CA HIS A 338 -0.84 11.67 -30.04
C HIS A 338 0.19 12.40 -29.19
N ARG A 339 1.23 12.95 -29.81
CA ARG A 339 2.38 13.56 -29.13
C ARG A 339 2.18 15.07 -28.98
N PHE A 340 2.62 15.59 -27.85
CA PHE A 340 2.68 17.01 -27.49
C PHE A 340 4.08 17.32 -26.98
N ASP A 341 4.55 18.55 -27.18
CA ASP A 341 5.83 19.00 -26.61
C ASP A 341 5.64 19.61 -25.20
N ASP A 342 4.40 19.80 -24.78
CA ASP A 342 4.02 20.42 -23.51
C ASP A 342 3.02 19.58 -22.72
N ALA A 343 3.23 19.51 -21.41
CA ALA A 343 2.40 18.71 -20.50
C ALA A 343 1.02 19.31 -20.31
N ASP A 344 0.95 20.64 -20.21
CA ASP A 344 -0.29 21.35 -19.93
C ASP A 344 -1.21 21.31 -21.15
N HIS A 345 -0.65 21.40 -22.35
CA HIS A 345 -1.39 21.19 -23.60
C HIS A 345 -1.92 19.76 -23.71
N ALA A 346 -1.10 18.74 -23.39
CA ALA A 346 -1.56 17.35 -23.38
C ALA A 346 -2.69 17.11 -22.37
N LEU A 347 -2.57 17.70 -21.17
CA LEU A 347 -3.60 17.64 -20.14
C LEU A 347 -4.89 18.34 -20.60
N SER A 348 -4.79 19.53 -21.16
CA SER A 348 -5.94 20.28 -21.68
C SER A 348 -6.72 19.47 -22.71
N VAL A 349 -6.01 18.85 -23.68
CA VAL A 349 -6.63 18.01 -24.70
C VAL A 349 -7.28 16.76 -24.10
N GLU A 350 -6.63 16.08 -23.16
CA GLU A 350 -7.22 14.93 -22.45
C GLU A 350 -8.55 15.33 -21.78
N GLN A 351 -8.57 16.45 -21.05
CA GLN A 351 -9.76 16.90 -20.33
C GLN A 351 -10.89 17.32 -21.27
N VAL A 352 -10.60 18.00 -22.38
CA VAL A 352 -11.61 18.34 -23.43
C VAL A 352 -12.23 17.08 -24.03
N VAL A 353 -11.42 16.07 -24.30
CA VAL A 353 -11.88 14.78 -24.85
C VAL A 353 -12.76 14.06 -23.82
N LEU A 354 -12.30 13.95 -22.57
CA LEU A 354 -13.10 13.32 -21.51
C LEU A 354 -14.44 14.04 -21.33
N GLN A 355 -14.45 15.37 -21.30
CA GLN A 355 -15.68 16.16 -21.17
C GLN A 355 -16.65 15.93 -22.33
N SER A 356 -16.13 15.80 -23.55
CA SER A 356 -16.94 15.49 -24.75
C SER A 356 -17.65 14.14 -24.66
N PHE A 357 -17.11 13.21 -23.85
CA PHE A 357 -17.70 11.89 -23.58
C PHE A 357 -18.21 11.73 -22.14
N ALA A 358 -18.52 12.81 -21.43
CA ALA A 358 -18.92 12.75 -20.01
C ALA A 358 -20.06 11.76 -19.71
N LYS A 359 -21.02 11.61 -20.63
CA LYS A 359 -22.15 10.65 -20.51
C LYS A 359 -21.73 9.18 -20.60
N HIS A 360 -20.55 8.91 -21.15
CA HIS A 360 -19.98 7.58 -21.34
C HIS A 360 -18.92 7.24 -20.29
N GLN A 361 -18.54 8.20 -19.45
CA GLN A 361 -17.56 7.98 -18.39
C GLN A 361 -18.11 7.04 -17.31
N LEU A 362 -17.25 6.13 -16.84
CA LEU A 362 -17.51 5.38 -15.62
C LEU A 362 -17.50 6.33 -14.42
N PRO A 363 -18.57 6.36 -13.61
CA PRO A 363 -18.65 7.24 -12.44
C PRO A 363 -17.53 7.02 -11.41
N SER A 364 -16.93 5.83 -11.42
CA SER A 364 -15.89 5.42 -10.47
C SER A 364 -14.48 5.92 -10.80
N ASN A 365 -14.23 6.41 -12.03
CA ASN A 365 -12.87 6.75 -12.46
C ASN A 365 -12.79 7.98 -13.37
N GLY A 366 -13.87 8.41 -14.03
CA GLY A 366 -13.90 9.59 -14.92
C GLY A 366 -13.08 9.46 -16.23
N GLU A 367 -12.08 8.59 -16.25
CA GLU A 367 -11.13 8.44 -17.36
C GLU A 367 -11.42 7.23 -18.26
N ILE A 368 -12.35 6.35 -17.85
CA ILE A 368 -12.75 5.16 -18.60
C ILE A 368 -14.11 5.41 -19.23
N LEU A 369 -14.19 5.23 -20.54
CA LEU A 369 -15.39 5.38 -21.36
C LEU A 369 -15.97 4.00 -21.69
N MET A 370 -17.30 3.88 -21.64
CA MET A 370 -18.04 2.69 -22.05
C MET A 370 -19.04 3.01 -23.16
N GLY A 371 -19.23 2.06 -24.08
CA GLY A 371 -20.18 2.21 -25.18
C GLY A 371 -19.75 3.24 -26.23
N VAL A 372 -18.44 3.48 -26.35
CA VAL A 372 -17.83 4.36 -27.36
C VAL A 372 -16.73 3.57 -28.05
N ASP A 373 -16.57 3.75 -29.36
CA ASP A 373 -15.50 3.12 -30.13
C ASP A 373 -14.22 3.98 -30.17
N ALA A 374 -13.07 3.34 -30.38
CA ALA A 374 -11.78 4.01 -30.33
C ALA A 374 -11.63 5.10 -31.40
N ILE A 375 -12.26 4.96 -32.57
CA ILE A 375 -12.15 5.92 -33.68
C ILE A 375 -12.84 7.23 -33.30
N SER A 376 -14.02 7.17 -32.69
CA SER A 376 -14.74 8.34 -32.19
C SER A 376 -13.91 9.15 -31.18
N VAL A 377 -13.20 8.46 -30.27
CA VAL A 377 -12.33 9.12 -29.28
C VAL A 377 -11.06 9.67 -29.94
N GLN A 378 -10.49 8.98 -30.94
CA GLN A 378 -9.36 9.50 -31.73
C GLN A 378 -9.71 10.79 -32.47
N LEU A 379 -10.87 10.83 -33.12
CA LEU A 379 -11.36 12.02 -33.82
C LEU A 379 -11.57 13.18 -32.85
N ALA A 380 -12.07 12.92 -31.64
CA ALA A 380 -12.18 13.94 -30.60
C ALA A 380 -10.81 14.48 -30.16
N ILE A 381 -9.79 13.62 -30.02
CA ILE A 381 -8.42 14.06 -29.73
C ILE A 381 -7.92 14.96 -30.84
N ILE A 382 -8.09 14.58 -32.11
CA ILE A 382 -7.65 15.37 -33.27
C ILE A 382 -8.38 16.71 -33.34
N ASN A 383 -9.70 16.72 -33.10
CA ASN A 383 -10.50 17.94 -33.13
C ASN A 383 -10.14 18.91 -32.00
N ALA A 384 -9.70 18.40 -30.85
CA ALA A 384 -9.24 19.21 -29.72
C ALA A 384 -7.84 19.82 -29.91
N LEU A 385 -7.14 19.50 -31.02
CA LEU A 385 -5.87 20.13 -31.39
C LEU A 385 -6.05 21.46 -32.15
N ASN A 386 -7.25 21.70 -32.70
CA ASN A 386 -7.63 22.91 -33.43
C ASN A 386 -8.44 23.84 -32.54
#